data_AF-A0A1C0SWC9-F1
#
_entry.id   AF-A0A1C0SWC9-F1
#
_cell.length_a   1.000
_cell.length_b   1.000
_cell.length_c   1.000
_cell.angle_alpha   90.00
_cell.angle_beta   90.00
_cell.angle_gamma   90.00
#
_symmetry.space_group_name_H-M   'P 1'
#
loop_
_entity.id
_entity.type
_entity.pdbx_description
1 polymer ?
#
loop_
_entity_poly.entity_id
_entity_poly.type
_entity_poly.pdbx_seq_one_letter_code
_entity_poly.pdbx_strand_id
1 'polypeptide(L)' 'MKRLFPMALLPILLGGCATTMPAEVTSLADPSESSAAANSQTYRSPVAGYIHREPVGPKPWVPLNDAQSPAKGEAS' A
#
# COMPACT_ATOMS: atom_id res chain seq x y z
N MET A 1 51.94 -39.66 -5.40
CA MET A 1 51.23 -38.36 -5.30
C MET A 1 50.68 -37.80 -6.63
N LYS A 2 50.80 -38.49 -7.78
CA LYS A 2 50.37 -37.96 -9.10
C LYS A 2 48.90 -38.23 -9.47
N ARG A 3 48.17 -38.99 -8.65
CA ARG A 3 46.78 -39.44 -8.90
C ARG A 3 45.72 -38.68 -8.09
N LEU A 4 46.13 -37.79 -7.18
CA LEU A 4 45.22 -37.02 -6.31
C LEU A 4 44.68 -35.76 -7.00
N PHE A 5 45.42 -35.19 -7.94
CA PHE A 5 45.00 -34.01 -8.72
C PHE A 5 43.75 -34.19 -9.59
N PRO A 6 43.58 -35.28 -10.38
CA PRO A 6 42.40 -35.44 -11.22
C PRO A 6 41.12 -35.72 -10.42
N MET A 7 41.25 -36.29 -9.22
CA MET A 7 40.10 -36.66 -8.37
C MET A 7 39.46 -35.44 -7.71
N ALA A 8 40.25 -34.40 -7.38
CA ALA A 8 39.76 -33.14 -6.83
C ALA A 8 39.08 -32.23 -7.87
N LEU A 9 39.37 -32.42 -9.16
CA LEU A 9 38.88 -31.56 -10.25
C LEU A 9 37.49 -31.97 -10.75
N LEU A 10 37.13 -33.24 -10.58
CA LEU A 10 35.87 -33.81 -11.00
C LEU A 10 34.64 -33.18 -10.30
N PRO A 11 34.57 -33.03 -8.97
CA PRO A 11 33.41 -32.39 -8.32
C PRO A 11 33.28 -30.90 -8.65
N ILE A 12 34.38 -30.22 -8.98
CA ILE A 12 34.35 -28.81 -9.42
C ILE A 12 33.69 -28.69 -10.80
N LEU A 13 33.98 -29.63 -11.70
CA LEU A 13 33.38 -29.67 -13.04
C LEU A 13 31.89 -30.10 -13.02
N LEU A 14 31.51 -31.05 -12.16
CA LEU A 14 30.11 -31.51 -12.06
C LEU A 14 29.23 -30.62 -11.16
N GLY A 15 29.80 -29.89 -10.21
CA GLY A 15 29.06 -29.00 -9.29
C GLY A 15 28.61 -27.68 -9.91
N GLY A 16 29.13 -27.32 -11.10
CA GLY A 16 28.82 -26.05 -11.77
C GLY A 16 27.53 -26.05 -12.59
N CYS A 17 26.84 -27.19 -12.76
CA CYS A 17 25.71 -27.32 -13.69
C CYS A 17 24.34 -27.44 -13.02
N ALA A 18 24.22 -27.03 -11.75
CA ALA A 18 22.94 -26.88 -11.07
C ALA A 18 22.65 -25.39 -10.82
N THR A 19 22.64 -24.59 -11.89
CA THR A 19 22.04 -23.26 -11.83
C THR A 19 20.52 -23.43 -11.80
N THR A 20 19.98 -23.72 -10.61
CA THR A 20 18.55 -23.56 -10.40
C THR A 20 18.29 -22.07 -10.49
N MET A 21 17.81 -21.61 -11.65
CA MET A 21 17.35 -20.24 -11.76
C MET A 21 16.28 -20.07 -10.68
N PRO A 22 16.38 -19.07 -9.80
CA PRO A 22 15.31 -18.81 -8.85
C PRO A 22 14.02 -18.71 -9.67
N ALA A 23 12.96 -19.36 -9.18
CA ALA A 23 11.67 -19.38 -9.85
C ALA A 23 11.38 -17.97 -10.35
N GLU A 24 11.12 -17.85 -11.66
CA GLU A 24 10.94 -16.58 -12.34
C GLU A 24 9.92 -15.77 -11.53
N VAL A 25 10.45 -14.86 -10.71
CA VAL A 25 9.66 -13.88 -10.01
C VAL A 25 9.18 -13.04 -11.17
N THR A 26 7.97 -13.33 -11.63
CA THR A 26 7.34 -12.62 -12.74
C THR A 26 7.38 -11.16 -12.30
N SER A 27 8.36 -10.43 -12.83
CA SER A 27 8.39 -8.99 -12.65
C SER A 27 7.05 -8.54 -13.21
N LEU A 28 6.39 -7.64 -12.50
CA LEU A 28 5.22 -6.98 -13.05
C LEU A 28 5.62 -6.50 -14.44
N ALA A 29 4.91 -6.98 -15.47
CA ALA A 29 5.31 -6.81 -16.86
C ALA A 29 5.71 -5.34 -17.11
N ASP A 30 6.85 -5.13 -17.77
CA ASP A 30 7.32 -3.79 -18.06
C ASP A 30 6.20 -3.05 -18.80
N PRO A 31 5.75 -1.88 -18.30
CA PRO A 31 4.62 -1.15 -18.88
C PRO A 31 4.89 -0.64 -20.30
N SER A 32 6.15 -0.69 -20.77
CA SER A 32 6.53 -0.38 -22.15
C SER A 32 6.41 -1.57 -23.12
N GLU A 33 6.25 -2.79 -22.62
CA GLU A 33 6.07 -3.99 -23.43
C GLU A 33 4.68 -4.00 -24.08
N SER A 34 4.63 -4.16 -25.40
CA SER A 34 3.35 -4.14 -26.15
C SER A 34 2.44 -5.34 -25.81
N SER A 35 3.02 -6.40 -25.23
CA SER A 35 2.31 -7.59 -24.74
C SER A 35 1.81 -7.43 -23.30
N ALA A 36 2.25 -6.40 -22.57
CA ALA A 36 1.74 -6.10 -21.25
C ALA A 36 0.27 -5.68 -21.38
N ALA A 37 -0.63 -6.59 -21.01
CA ALA A 37 -2.06 -6.33 -21.06
C ALA A 37 -2.39 -5.10 -20.20
N ALA A 38 -2.76 -4.00 -20.85
CA ALA A 38 -3.39 -2.87 -20.19
C ALA A 38 -4.79 -3.32 -19.75
N ASN A 39 -4.88 -3.90 -18.56
CA ASN A 39 -6.18 -4.21 -17.96
C ASN A 39 -7.01 -2.93 -17.97
N SER A 40 -8.21 -2.99 -18.57
CA SER A 40 -9.12 -1.85 -18.59
C SER A 40 -9.55 -1.54 -17.16
N GLN A 41 -8.87 -0.62 -16.50
CA GLN A 41 -9.31 -0.13 -15.20
C GLN A 41 -10.51 0.77 -15.42
N THR A 42 -11.62 0.43 -14.80
CA THR A 42 -12.79 1.30 -14.83
C THR A 42 -12.53 2.50 -13.92
N TYR A 43 -12.55 3.70 -14.50
CA TYR A 43 -12.42 4.92 -13.71
C TYR A 43 -13.62 5.06 -12.76
N ARG A 44 -13.34 5.22 -11.46
CA ARG A 44 -14.35 5.55 -10.44
C ARG A 44 -14.12 6.98 -9.98
N SER A 45 -15.08 7.86 -10.26
CA SER A 45 -14.99 9.26 -9.87
C SER A 45 -15.01 9.40 -8.33
N PRO A 46 -14.06 10.14 -7.72
CA PRO A 46 -14.04 10.38 -6.28
C PRO A 46 -15.12 11.36 -5.83
N VAL A 47 -15.73 12.08 -6.78
CA VAL A 47 -16.80 13.06 -6.54
C VAL A 47 -18.17 12.56 -7.02
N ALA A 48 -18.25 11.33 -7.52
CA ALA A 48 -19.53 10.74 -7.87
C ALA A 48 -20.44 10.68 -6.63
N GLY A 49 -21.59 11.33 -6.71
CA GLY A 49 -22.53 11.42 -5.59
C GLY A 49 -22.15 12.42 -4.50
N TYR A 50 -21.18 13.31 -4.76
CA TYR A 50 -20.88 14.39 -3.82
C TYR A 50 -22.10 15.31 -3.66
N ILE A 51 -22.53 15.47 -2.41
CA ILE A 51 -23.54 16.45 -2.00
C ILE A 51 -22.81 17.53 -1.22
N HIS A 52 -22.87 18.76 -1.72
CA HIS A 52 -22.26 19.91 -1.07
C HIS A 52 -22.89 20.16 0.31
N ARG A 53 -22.05 20.38 1.31
CA ARG A 53 -22.45 20.78 2.66
C ARG A 53 -21.54 21.89 3.12
N GLU A 54 -22.12 23.02 3.48
CA GLU A 54 -21.38 24.09 4.12
C GLU A 54 -21.42 23.91 5.64
N PRO A 55 -20.33 24.23 6.35
CA PRO A 55 -20.39 24.40 7.79
C PRO A 55 -21.42 25.49 8.11
N VAL A 56 -22.53 25.13 8.75
CA VAL A 56 -23.56 26.08 9.22
C VAL A 56 -23.09 26.92 10.43
N GLY A 57 -21.78 26.94 10.67
CA GLY A 57 -21.15 27.50 11.86
C GLY A 57 -21.46 26.70 13.13
N PRO A 58 -20.65 26.83 14.20
CA PRO A 58 -21.15 26.48 15.51
C PRO A 58 -22.35 27.37 15.83
N LYS A 59 -23.40 26.79 16.43
CA LYS A 59 -24.48 27.59 17.02
C LYS A 59 -23.86 28.59 18.01
N PRO A 60 -24.38 29.83 18.12
CA PRO A 60 -23.90 30.78 19.12
C PRO A 60 -23.88 30.13 20.50
N TRP A 61 -22.74 30.17 21.19
CA TRP A 61 -22.54 29.43 22.43
C TRP A 61 -23.25 30.09 23.62
N VAL A 62 -23.48 31.40 23.58
CA VAL A 62 -24.08 32.17 24.68
C VAL A 62 -25.51 31.69 25.01
N PRO A 63 -26.45 31.58 24.06
CA PRO A 63 -27.78 31.02 24.34
C PRO A 63 -27.75 29.58 24.86
N LEU A 64 -26.76 28.78 24.44
CA LEU A 64 -26.58 27.41 24.92
C LEU A 64 -26.09 27.39 26.38
N ASN A 65 -25.21 28.32 26.75
CA ASN A 65 -24.70 28.45 28.10
C ASN A 65 -25.78 28.97 29.06
N ASP A 66 -26.58 29.95 28.64
CA ASP A 66 -27.69 30.49 29.43
C ASP A 66 -28.75 29.42 29.70
N ALA A 67 -29.07 28.59 28.70
CA ALA A 67 -30.03 27.50 28.83
C ALA A 67 -29.55 26.34 29.71
N GLN A 68 -28.23 26.18 29.90
CA GLN A 68 -27.62 25.12 30.71
C GLN A 68 -27.13 25.63 32.07
N SER A 69 -27.16 26.94 32.31
CA SER A 69 -26.78 27.52 33.59
C SER A 69 -27.81 27.11 34.64
N PRO A 70 -27.38 26.57 35.81
CA PRO A 70 -28.25 26.43 36.96
C PRO A 70 -28.90 27.80 37.24
N ALA A 71 -30.18 27.81 37.65
CA ALA A 71 -30.83 29.04 38.09
C ALA A 71 -29.88 29.78 39.02
N LYS A 72 -29.52 31.02 38.66
CA LYS A 72 -28.54 31.88 39.37
C LYS A 72 -28.58 31.54 40.84
N GLY A 73 -27.52 30.89 41.33
CA GLY A 73 -27.41 30.57 42.75
C GLY A 73 -27.61 31.87 43.52
N GLU A 74 -28.70 31.93 44.30
CA GLU A 74 -28.88 32.98 45.29
C GLU A 74 -27.75 32.77 46.30
N ALA A 75 -26.68 33.55 46.15
CA ALA A 75 -25.66 33.66 47.18
C ALA A 75 -26.33 34.32 48.39
N SER A 76 -26.74 33.49 49.37
CA SER A 76 -27.11 33.90 50.72
C SER A 76 -25.86 34.22 51.53
#